data_AF-A0A6A5RCQ8-F1
#
_entry.id   AF-A0A6A5RCQ8-F1
#
_cell.length_a   1.000
_cell.length_b   1.000
_cell.length_c   1.000
_cell.angle_alpha   90.00
_cell.angle_beta   90.00
_cell.angle_gamma   90.00
#
_symmetry.space_group_name_H-M   'P 1'
#
loop_
_entity.id
_entity.type
_entity.pdbx_description
1 polymer ?
#
loop_
_entity_poly.entity_id
_entity_poly.type
_entity_poly.pdbx_seq_one_letter_code
_entity_poly.pdbx_strand_id
1 'polypeptide(L)'
;LVRTLFCPPTHAFLYGVLSIQRVIGAVGQAHFDYRASDERYVLRPNPEVRTQSKRLGLPGVYVEWLYGDEEAASPTEQGMLLT
;
A
#
# COMPACT_ATOMS: atom_id res chain seq x y z
N LEU A 1 7.87 -5.40 -9.61
CA LEU A 1 6.89 -5.30 -8.51
C LEU A 1 7.36 -4.32 -7.43
N VAL A 2 8.38 -4.67 -6.65
CA VAL A 2 9.01 -3.81 -5.63
C VAL A 2 9.37 -2.42 -6.17
N ARG A 3 10.23 -2.30 -7.19
CA ARG A 3 10.56 -0.99 -7.78
C ARG A 3 9.35 -0.19 -8.29
N THR A 4 8.31 -0.87 -8.77
CA THR A 4 7.09 -0.23 -9.31
C THR A 4 6.17 0.28 -8.19
N LEU A 5 6.15 -0.43 -7.06
CA LEU A 5 5.50 -0.02 -5.82
C LEU A 5 6.22 1.15 -5.15
N PHE A 6 7.56 1.13 -5.17
CA PHE A 6 8.39 1.99 -4.32
C PHE A 6 9.06 3.17 -5.05
N CYS A 7 8.85 3.29 -6.36
CA CYS A 7 9.17 4.50 -7.12
C CYS A 7 7.93 4.94 -7.92
N PRO A 8 6.83 5.32 -7.23
CA PRO A 8 5.62 5.73 -7.90
C PRO A 8 5.90 6.98 -8.76
N PRO A 9 5.47 7.00 -10.04
CA PRO A 9 5.56 8.20 -10.85
C PRO A 9 4.65 9.31 -10.28
N THR A 10 4.90 10.58 -10.61
CA THR A 10 4.16 11.72 -10.04
C THR A 10 2.63 11.61 -10.15
N HIS A 11 2.12 11.02 -11.24
CA HIS A 11 0.68 10.80 -11.44
C HIS A 11 0.07 9.68 -10.57
N ALA A 12 0.89 8.97 -9.79
CA ALA A 12 0.40 8.02 -8.80
C ALA A 12 -0.20 8.72 -7.58
N PHE A 13 0.10 10.01 -7.37
CA PHE A 13 -0.37 10.80 -6.26
C PHE A 13 -1.61 11.60 -6.70
N LEU A 14 -2.79 11.14 -6.31
CA LEU A 14 -4.04 11.85 -6.54
C LEU A 14 -4.23 12.82 -5.37
N TYR A 15 -4.33 14.13 -5.65
CA TYR A 15 -4.40 15.17 -4.60
C TYR A 15 -3.23 15.13 -3.61
N GLY A 16 -2.05 14.72 -4.06
CA GLY A 16 -0.86 14.58 -3.21
C GLY A 16 -0.81 13.28 -2.41
N VAL A 17 -1.85 12.45 -2.45
CA VAL A 17 -1.93 11.17 -1.73
C VAL A 17 -1.69 10.01 -2.68
N LEU A 18 -0.85 9.04 -2.28
CA LEU A 18 -0.60 7.85 -3.09
C LEU A 18 -1.90 7.07 -3.34
N SER A 19 -2.22 6.86 -4.61
CA SER A 19 -3.40 6.13 -5.03
C SER A 19 -3.22 4.62 -4.87
N ILE A 20 -4.07 4.00 -4.05
CA ILE A 20 -4.13 2.54 -3.93
C ILE A 20 -4.46 1.86 -5.28
N GLN A 21 -5.25 2.53 -6.14
CA GLN A 21 -5.56 2.02 -7.48
C GLN A 21 -4.31 1.92 -8.35
N ARG A 22 -3.34 2.83 -8.19
CA ARG A 22 -2.07 2.74 -8.90
C ARG A 22 -1.24 1.54 -8.43
N VAL A 23 -1.23 1.30 -7.12
CA VAL A 23 -0.55 0.18 -6.47
C VAL A 23 -1.16 -1.15 -6.94
N ILE A 24 -2.48 -1.26 -6.91
CA ILE A 24 -3.23 -2.40 -7.47
C ILE A 24 -2.89 -2.60 -8.95
N GLY A 25 -2.88 -1.53 -9.76
CA GLY A 25 -2.50 -1.60 -11.16
C GLY A 25 -1.02 -1.96 -11.41
N ALA A 26 -0.11 -1.63 -10.47
CA ALA A 26 1.31 -1.97 -10.56
C ALA A 26 1.61 -3.42 -10.22
N VAL A 27 0.86 -3.97 -9.27
CA VAL A 27 1.10 -5.29 -8.67
C VAL A 27 0.19 -6.36 -9.28
N GLY A 28 -1.03 -5.98 -9.65
CA GLY A 28 -2.10 -6.88 -10.06
C GLY A 28 -3.13 -7.06 -8.95
N GLN A 29 -4.41 -6.93 -9.30
CA GLN A 29 -5.54 -7.08 -8.38
C GLN A 29 -5.59 -8.45 -7.68
N ALA A 30 -5.06 -9.50 -8.33
CA ALA A 30 -5.00 -10.83 -7.76
C ALA A 30 -4.15 -10.94 -6.48
N HIS A 31 -3.40 -9.90 -6.11
CA HIS A 31 -2.62 -9.87 -4.87
C HIS A 31 -3.29 -9.07 -3.75
N PHE A 32 -4.47 -8.50 -3.99
CA PHE A 32 -5.20 -7.72 -3.00
C PHE A 32 -6.50 -8.42 -2.65
N ASP A 33 -6.90 -8.28 -1.39
CA ASP A 33 -8.22 -8.63 -0.90
C ASP A 33 -8.98 -7.36 -0.54
N TYR A 34 -10.27 -7.36 -0.86
CA TYR A 34 -11.15 -6.29 -0.43
C TYR A 34 -11.69 -6.62 0.96
N ARG A 35 -11.34 -5.79 1.94
CA ARG A 35 -11.82 -5.87 3.31
C ARG A 35 -13.09 -5.03 3.43
N ALA A 36 -14.23 -5.70 3.54
CA ALA A 36 -15.54 -5.04 3.57
C ALA A 36 -15.80 -4.26 4.88
N SER A 37 -15.09 -4.54 5.98
CA SER A 37 -15.32 -3.86 7.26
C SER A 37 -14.95 -2.37 7.25
N ASP A 38 -14.00 -1.97 6.40
CA ASP A 38 -13.54 -0.58 6.25
C ASP A 38 -13.35 -0.16 4.78
N GLU A 39 -13.96 -0.91 3.87
CA GLU A 39 -13.96 -0.69 2.42
C GLU A 39 -12.56 -0.55 1.79
N ARG A 40 -11.55 -1.24 2.35
CA ARG A 40 -10.14 -1.11 1.94
C ARG A 40 -9.67 -2.27 1.07
N TYR A 41 -8.76 -1.99 0.14
CA TYR A 41 -7.97 -3.03 -0.51
C TYR A 41 -6.67 -3.24 0.28
N VAL A 42 -6.47 -4.46 0.78
CA VAL A 42 -5.28 -4.86 1.52
C VAL A 42 -4.46 -5.85 0.71
N LEU A 43 -3.14 -5.70 0.74
CA LEU A 43 -2.22 -6.63 0.12
C LEU A 43 -2.29 -7.96 0.87
N ARG A 44 -2.51 -9.05 0.13
CA ARG A 44 -2.49 -10.40 0.71
C ARG A 44 -1.20 -10.64 1.49
N PRO A 45 -1.26 -11.28 2.67
CA PRO A 45 -0.08 -11.62 3.44
C PRO A 45 0.95 -12.35 2.56
N ASN A 46 2.03 -11.66 2.21
CA ASN A 46 3.14 -12.23 1.48
C ASN A 46 4.43 -12.00 2.27
N PRO A 47 4.99 -13.06 2.89
CA PRO A 47 6.17 -12.94 3.74
C PRO A 47 7.41 -12.44 2.97
N GLU A 48 7.47 -12.67 1.65
CA GLU A 48 8.57 -12.18 0.81
C GLU A 48 8.51 -10.66 0.65
N VAL A 49 7.33 -10.10 0.41
CA VAL A 49 7.15 -8.64 0.28
C VAL A 49 7.46 -7.95 1.60
N ARG A 50 7.03 -8.53 2.73
CA ARG A 50 7.32 -7.98 4.08
C ARG A 50 8.80 -8.09 4.46
N THR A 51 9.49 -9.12 4.00
CA THR A 51 10.94 -9.29 4.25
C THR A 51 11.76 -8.37 3.35
N GLN A 52 11.38 -8.26 2.08
CA GLN A 52 12.05 -7.38 1.13
C GLN A 52 11.81 -5.90 1.46
N SER A 53 10.63 -5.53 1.96
CA SER A 53 10.35 -4.15 2.39
C SER A 53 11.30 -3.69 3.48
N LYS A 54 11.53 -4.53 4.50
CA LYS A 54 12.51 -4.25 5.56
C LYS A 54 13.94 -4.13 5.02
N ARG A 55 14.35 -5.05 4.15
CA ARG A 55 15.70 -5.02 3.54
C ARG A 55 15.97 -3.77 2.71
N LEU A 56 14.93 -3.22 2.09
CA LEU A 56 15.02 -2.02 1.26
C LEU A 56 14.82 -0.72 2.04
N GLY A 57 14.68 -0.79 3.36
CA GLY A 57 14.54 0.39 4.22
C GLY A 57 13.21 1.11 4.03
N LEU A 58 12.15 0.39 3.66
CA LEU A 58 10.86 1.02 3.44
C LEU A 58 10.26 1.54 4.75
N PRO A 59 9.60 2.71 4.73
CA PRO A 59 8.90 3.23 5.90
C PRO A 59 7.87 2.22 6.39
N GLY A 60 7.87 1.95 7.70
CA GLY A 60 6.89 1.05 8.33
C GLY A 60 5.45 1.45 7.99
N VAL A 61 5.17 2.75 7.98
CA VAL A 61 3.85 3.31 7.63
C VAL A 61 3.35 2.90 6.24
N TYR A 62 4.25 2.73 5.26
CA TYR A 62 3.88 2.26 3.92
C TYR A 62 3.52 0.78 3.93
N VAL A 63 4.26 -0.01 4.70
CA VAL A 63 3.99 -1.43 4.88
C VAL A 63 2.63 -1.59 5.58
N GLU A 64 2.40 -0.84 6.66
CA GLU A 64 1.12 -0.86 7.38
C GLU A 64 -0.04 -0.41 6.50
N TRP A 65 0.14 0.62 5.67
CA TRP A 65 -0.89 1.04 4.71
C TRP A 65 -1.21 -0.04 3.65
N LEU A 66 -0.20 -0.76 3.17
CA LEU A 66 -0.41 -1.85 2.20
C LEU A 66 -1.11 -3.05 2.82
N TYR A 67 -0.71 -3.49 4.01
CA TYR A 67 -1.26 -4.69 4.65
C TYR A 67 -2.56 -4.40 5.41
N GLY A 68 -2.76 -3.17 5.86
CA GLY A 68 -3.92 -2.76 6.64
C GLY A 68 -4.00 -3.44 8.00
N ASP A 69 -2.88 -3.87 8.60
CA ASP A 69 -2.85 -4.57 9.90
C ASP A 69 -3.49 -3.72 11.01
N GLU A 70 -3.39 -2.39 10.92
CA GLU A 70 -4.07 -1.46 11.83
C GLU A 70 -5.43 -1.00 11.29
N GLU A 71 -6.49 -1.63 11.81
CA GLU A 71 -7.89 -1.33 11.47
C GLU A 71 -8.41 -0.03 12.07
N ALA A 72 -7.74 0.49 13.11
CA ALA A 72 -8.16 1.70 13.81
C ALA A 72 -7.89 2.99 12.99
N ALA A 73 -6.95 2.95 12.06
CA ALA A 73 -6.62 4.09 11.22
C ALA A 73 -7.41 4.04 9.91
N SER A 74 -8.08 5.14 9.56
CA SER A 74 -8.86 5.23 8.32
C SER A 74 -7.94 5.19 7.08
N PRO A 75 -8.47 4.79 5.91
CA PRO A 75 -7.69 4.76 4.67
C PRO A 75 -7.10 6.14 4.33
N THR A 76 -7.85 7.20 4.65
CA THR A 76 -7.45 8.60 4.45
C THR A 76 -6.28 8.98 5.35
N GLU A 77 -6.35 8.66 6.66
CA GLU A 77 -5.27 8.98 7.61
C GLU A 77 -3.98 8.27 7.24
N GLN A 78 -4.04 6.99 6.85
CA GLN A 78 -2.86 6.26 6.41
C GLN A 78 -2.32 6.77 5.06
N GLY A 79 -3.19 7.18 4.14
CA GLY A 79 -2.80 7.77 2.87
C GLY A 79 -2.10 9.13 3.02
N MET A 80 -2.52 9.95 3.99
CA MET A 80 -1.87 11.23 4.30
C MET A 80 -0.44 11.08 4.80
N LEU A 81 -0.07 9.93 5.35
CA LEU A 81 1.30 9.66 5.79
C LEU A 81 2.25 9.29 4.64
N LEU A 82 1.72 9.16 3.42
CA LEU A 82 2.44 8.75 2.21
C LEU A 82 2.57 9.87 1.16
N THR A 83 2.34 11.13 1.55
CA THR A 83 2.54 12.33 0.73
C THR A 83 3.98 12.83 0.81
#